data_AF-A0A5B1LTV0-F1
#
_entry.id   AF-A0A5B1LTV0-F1
#
_cell.length_a   1.000
_cell.length_b   1.000
_cell.length_c   1.000
_cell.angle_alpha   90.00
_cell.angle_beta   90.00
_cell.angle_gamma   90.00
#
_symmetry.space_group_name_H-M   'P 1'
#
loop_
_entity.id
_entity.type
_entity.pdbx_description
1 polymer ?
#
loop_
_entity_poly.entity_id
_entity_poly.type
_entity_poly.pdbx_seq_one_letter_code
_entity_poly.pdbx_strand_id
1 'polypeptide(L)'
;MPAPSLDDVLSYLSQAGHSWDSSDIESAFKAEKAAQARACAVPADDAVWPSDLTEALCRRVAANLAVRALPLGIQASMSEMAVATARVGGGDREVERLEGPWRSIPVA
;
A
#
# COMPACT_ATOMS: atom_id res chain seq x y z
N MET A 1 -3.19 -17.85 -3.02
CA MET A 1 -2.72 -17.89 -1.62
C MET A 1 -3.93 -17.66 -0.71
N PRO A 2 -3.91 -18.02 0.59
CA PRO A 2 -4.94 -17.51 1.53
C PRO A 2 -4.94 -15.97 1.53
N ALA A 3 -5.96 -15.34 2.13
CA ALA A 3 -5.99 -13.90 2.24
C ALA A 3 -4.71 -13.34 2.88
N PRO A 4 -4.17 -12.23 2.38
CA PRO A 4 -2.94 -11.65 2.90
C PRO A 4 -3.11 -11.27 4.37
N SER A 5 -2.16 -11.76 5.16
CA SER A 5 -2.04 -11.55 6.59
C SER A 5 -1.13 -10.36 6.90
N LEU A 6 -1.09 -9.96 8.16
CA LEU A 6 -0.12 -8.96 8.63
C LEU A 6 1.32 -9.44 8.42
N ASP A 7 1.59 -10.75 8.52
CA ASP A 7 2.93 -11.32 8.35
C ASP A 7 3.43 -11.20 6.91
N ASP A 8 2.52 -11.30 5.91
CA ASP A 8 2.87 -11.11 4.50
C ASP A 8 3.33 -9.66 4.24
N VAL A 9 2.64 -8.69 4.87
CA VAL A 9 3.02 -7.28 4.80
C VAL A 9 4.33 -7.03 5.52
N LEU A 10 4.54 -7.59 6.72
CA LEU A 10 5.80 -7.46 7.44
C LEU A 10 6.98 -8.02 6.64
N SER A 11 6.80 -9.19 6.02
CA SER A 11 7.79 -9.80 5.14
C SER A 11 8.12 -8.88 3.96
N TYR A 12 7.09 -8.33 3.29
CA TYR A 12 7.26 -7.38 2.19
C TYR A 12 8.06 -6.12 2.60
N LEU A 13 7.69 -5.48 3.71
CA LEU A 13 8.33 -4.25 4.17
C LEU A 13 9.77 -4.49 4.63
N SER A 14 10.05 -5.65 5.24
CA SER A 14 11.40 -6.03 5.66
C SER A 14 12.36 -6.21 4.48
N GLN A 15 11.89 -6.77 3.37
CA GLN A 15 12.68 -6.92 2.14
C GLN A 15 13.01 -5.56 1.49
N ALA A 16 12.13 -4.57 1.66
CA ALA A 16 12.34 -3.21 1.20
C ALA A 16 13.26 -2.38 2.14
N GLY A 17 13.70 -2.96 3.27
CA GLY A 17 14.64 -2.32 4.20
C GLY A 17 14.03 -1.20 5.05
N HIS A 18 12.71 -1.16 5.16
CA HIS A 18 12.02 -0.13 5.94
C HIS A 18 11.76 -0.59 7.38
N SER A 19 12.00 0.29 8.36
CA SER A 19 11.69 0.05 9.77
C SER A 19 10.58 0.99 10.24
N TRP A 20 9.34 0.54 10.20
CA TRP A 20 8.20 1.21 10.84
C TRP A 20 7.81 0.49 12.12
N ASP A 21 7.13 1.20 13.03
CA ASP A 21 6.60 0.59 14.25
C ASP A 21 5.51 -0.44 13.92
N SER A 22 5.45 -1.53 14.69
CA SER A 22 4.50 -2.61 14.44
C SER A 22 3.04 -2.16 14.57
N SER A 23 2.76 -1.20 15.47
CA SER A 23 1.41 -0.65 15.63
C SER A 23 1.00 0.22 14.44
N ASP A 24 1.94 0.94 13.84
CA ASP A 24 1.71 1.73 12.62
C ASP A 24 1.44 0.81 11.42
N ILE A 25 2.20 -0.27 11.28
CA ILE A 25 2.02 -1.27 10.21
C ILE A 25 0.65 -1.93 10.35
N GLU A 26 0.27 -2.36 11.55
CA GLU A 26 -1.04 -2.98 11.79
C GLU A 26 -2.20 -2.02 11.49
N SER A 27 -2.07 -0.76 11.92
CA SER A 27 -3.04 0.31 11.64
C SER A 27 -3.18 0.56 10.14
N ALA A 28 -2.07 0.68 9.42
CA ALA A 28 -2.05 0.87 7.97
C ALA A 28 -2.63 -0.36 7.24
N PHE A 29 -2.26 -1.57 7.65
CA PHE A 29 -2.78 -2.81 7.10
C PHE A 29 -4.31 -2.89 7.19
N LYS A 30 -4.89 -2.64 8.38
CA LYS A 30 -6.34 -2.67 8.57
C LYS A 30 -7.05 -1.62 7.70
N ALA A 31 -6.50 -0.40 7.67
CA ALA A 31 -7.05 0.69 6.88
C ALA A 31 -7.04 0.38 5.38
N GLU A 32 -5.90 -0.11 4.87
CA GLU A 32 -5.76 -0.42 3.46
C GLU A 32 -6.52 -1.66 3.04
N LYS A 33 -6.54 -2.73 3.86
CA LYS A 33 -7.35 -3.92 3.57
C LYS A 33 -8.83 -3.55 3.42
N ALA A 34 -9.35 -2.71 4.33
CA ALA A 34 -10.72 -2.21 4.24
C ALA A 34 -10.95 -1.32 3.02
N ALA A 35 -9.97 -0.50 2.62
CA ALA A 35 -10.08 0.34 1.42
C ALA A 35 -10.06 -0.47 0.13
N GLN A 36 -9.20 -1.49 0.03
CA GLN A 36 -9.13 -2.39 -1.12
C GLN A 36 -10.43 -3.17 -1.26
N ALA A 37 -10.99 -3.67 -0.15
CA ALA A 37 -12.28 -4.37 -0.15
C ALA A 37 -13.47 -3.51 -0.61
N ARG A 38 -13.37 -2.17 -0.50
CA ARG A 38 -14.37 -1.24 -1.05
C ARG A 38 -14.19 -1.02 -2.56
N ALA A 39 -12.95 -0.99 -3.04
CA ALA A 39 -12.62 -0.65 -4.42
C ALA A 39 -12.55 -1.86 -5.37
N CYS A 40 -12.30 -3.05 -4.82
CA CYS A 40 -12.12 -4.28 -5.56
C CYS A 40 -13.10 -5.36 -5.09
N ALA A 41 -13.51 -6.24 -6.01
CA ALA A 41 -14.15 -7.50 -5.71
C ALA A 41 -13.12 -8.46 -5.11
N VAL A 42 -12.83 -8.30 -3.83
CA VAL A 42 -11.94 -9.17 -3.07
C VAL A 42 -12.64 -10.49 -2.73
N PRO A 43 -11.97 -11.65 -2.89
CA PRO A 43 -12.48 -12.91 -2.36
C PRO A 43 -12.65 -12.85 -0.84
N ALA A 44 -13.53 -13.67 -0.29
CA ALA A 44 -13.65 -13.84 1.15
C ALA A 44 -12.30 -14.26 1.79
N ASP A 45 -12.12 -13.99 3.08
CA ASP A 45 -10.83 -14.20 3.76
C ASP A 45 -10.38 -15.68 3.81
N ASP A 46 -11.33 -16.61 3.71
CA ASP A 46 -11.12 -18.06 3.61
C ASP A 46 -10.90 -18.55 2.17
N ALA A 47 -11.06 -17.67 1.17
CA ALA A 47 -10.88 -17.97 -0.23
C ALA A 47 -9.46 -17.63 -0.73
N VAL A 48 -9.12 -18.21 -1.88
CA VAL A 48 -7.82 -17.98 -2.51
C VAL A 48 -7.77 -16.55 -3.07
N TRP A 49 -6.90 -15.72 -2.51
CA TRP A 49 -6.59 -14.39 -3.03
C TRP A 49 -5.68 -14.48 -4.26
N PRO A 50 -6.01 -13.72 -5.32
CA PRO A 50 -5.12 -13.46 -6.45
C PRO A 50 -3.80 -12.82 -5.98
N SER A 51 -2.69 -13.24 -6.57
CA SER A 51 -1.37 -12.66 -6.31
C SER A 51 -1.34 -11.16 -6.50
N ASP A 52 -2.06 -10.67 -7.51
CA ASP A 52 -2.09 -9.25 -7.87
C ASP A 52 -2.72 -8.40 -6.76
N LEU A 53 -3.81 -8.89 -6.14
CA LEU A 53 -4.47 -8.20 -5.03
C LEU A 53 -3.63 -8.22 -3.76
N THR A 54 -2.91 -9.32 -3.51
CA THR A 54 -1.95 -9.41 -2.41
C THR A 54 -0.81 -8.40 -2.59
N GLU A 55 -0.17 -8.36 -3.76
CA GLU A 55 0.91 -7.40 -4.06
C GLU A 55 0.40 -5.95 -3.98
N ALA A 56 -0.81 -5.68 -4.51
CA ALA A 56 -1.44 -4.37 -4.41
C ALA A 56 -1.66 -3.95 -2.95
N LEU A 57 -2.10 -4.85 -2.08
CA LEU A 57 -2.29 -4.53 -0.66
C LEU A 57 -0.97 -4.15 0.02
N CYS A 58 0.08 -4.93 -0.20
CA CYS A 58 1.42 -4.66 0.33
C CYS A 58 1.92 -3.28 -0.10
N ARG A 59 1.78 -2.95 -1.39
CA ARG A 59 2.13 -1.63 -1.94
C ARG A 59 1.32 -0.49 -1.33
N ARG A 60 0.01 -0.67 -1.16
CA ARG A 60 -0.86 0.34 -0.52
C ARG A 60 -0.43 0.62 0.91
N VAL A 61 -0.08 -0.41 1.67
CA VAL A 61 0.44 -0.24 3.04
C VAL A 61 1.77 0.51 3.04
N ALA A 62 2.72 0.11 2.19
CA ALA A 62 4.01 0.79 2.07
C ALA A 62 3.86 2.27 1.69
N ALA A 63 2.99 2.57 0.72
CA ALA A 63 2.70 3.94 0.28
C ALA A 63 2.02 4.76 1.40
N ASN A 64 1.06 4.20 2.13
CA ASN A 64 0.42 4.87 3.26
C ASN A 64 1.46 5.23 4.34
N LEU A 65 2.29 4.27 4.74
CA LEU A 65 3.33 4.50 5.74
C LEU A 65 4.37 5.54 5.29
N ALA A 66 4.78 5.51 4.02
CA ALA A 66 5.70 6.49 3.46
C ALA A 66 5.11 7.91 3.45
N VAL A 67 3.83 8.07 3.10
CA VAL A 67 3.15 9.37 3.06
C VAL A 67 2.84 9.89 4.47
N ARG A 68 2.52 9.02 5.44
CA ARG A 68 2.32 9.43 6.85
C ARG A 68 3.52 10.17 7.43
N ALA A 69 4.73 9.79 7.02
CA ALA A 69 5.95 10.46 7.44
C ALA A 69 6.12 11.88 6.86
N LEU A 70 5.28 12.28 5.89
CA LEU A 70 5.42 13.50 5.10
C LEU A 70 4.08 14.28 5.10
N PRO A 71 3.74 15.00 6.19
CA PRO A 71 2.42 15.64 6.34
C PRO A 71 2.07 16.66 5.25
N LEU A 72 3.09 17.28 4.65
CA LEU A 72 2.92 18.24 3.56
C LEU A 72 3.00 17.60 2.17
N GLY A 73 3.23 16.29 2.08
CA GLY A 73 3.42 15.57 0.82
C GLY A 73 4.65 16.07 0.06
N ILE A 74 5.68 16.55 0.76
CA ILE A 74 6.92 17.04 0.18
C ILE A 74 8.10 16.32 0.82
N GLN A 75 8.91 15.68 -0.01
CA GLN A 75 10.20 15.13 0.36
C GLN A 75 11.29 16.10 -0.09
N ALA A 76 12.09 16.59 0.85
CA ALA A 76 13.28 17.37 0.55
C ALA A 76 14.51 16.47 0.60
N SER A 77 15.37 16.57 -0.41
CA SER A 77 16.70 15.97 -0.44
C SER A 77 17.73 17.09 -0.53
N MET A 78 18.63 17.15 0.44
CA MET A 78 19.71 18.13 0.46
C MET A 78 21.03 17.42 0.15
N SER A 79 21.77 17.96 -0.80
CA SER A 79 23.19 17.66 -1.03
C SER A 79 24.01 18.91 -0.77
N GLU A 80 25.34 18.78 -0.65
CA GLU A 80 26.23 19.93 -0.42
C GLU A 80 26.10 21.04 -1.48
N MET A 81 25.59 20.71 -2.68
CA MET A 81 25.48 21.65 -3.79
C MET A 81 24.04 22.12 -4.10
N ALA A 82 23.01 21.43 -3.62
CA ALA A 82 21.63 21.74 -3.98
C ALA A 82 20.59 21.15 -3.03
N VAL A 83 19.44 21.82 -2.96
CA VAL A 83 18.21 21.30 -2.35
C VAL A 83 17.23 20.93 -3.47
N ALA A 84 16.86 19.65 -3.53
CA ALA A 84 15.79 19.15 -4.38
C ALA A 84 14.53 18.92 -3.54
N THR A 85 13.36 19.29 -4.07
CA THR A 85 12.08 18.96 -3.46
C THR A 85 11.24 18.16 -4.44
N ALA A 86 10.65 17.07 -3.97
CA ALA A 86 9.73 16.24 -4.73
C ALA A 86 8.39 16.20 -4.01
N ARG A 87 7.30 16.30 -4.77
CA ARG A 87 5.98 15.98 -4.23
C ARG A 87 5.84 14.46 -4.14
N VAL A 88 5.32 14.02 -3.02
CA VAL A 88 5.13 12.62 -2.66
C VAL A 88 3.68 12.43 -2.24
N GLY A 89 3.13 11.28 -2.61
CA GLY A 89 1.69 11.05 -2.62
C GLY A 89 1.08 11.19 -4.03
N GLY A 90 -0.14 10.70 -4.19
CA GLY A 90 -0.80 10.48 -5.48
C GLY A 90 -1.23 9.03 -5.67
N GLY A 91 -1.87 8.73 -6.79
CA GLY A 91 -2.24 7.35 -7.15
C GLY A 91 -1.00 6.53 -7.52
N ASP A 92 -0.81 5.38 -6.88
CA ASP A 92 0.21 4.41 -7.27
C ASP A 92 -0.27 3.67 -8.54
N ARG A 93 0.39 3.95 -9.66
CA ARG A 93 0.04 3.37 -10.96
C ARG A 93 0.16 1.85 -11.00
N GLU A 94 1.03 1.28 -10.19
CA GLU A 94 1.19 -0.16 -10.13
C GLU A 94 0.05 -0.79 -9.33
N VAL A 95 -0.38 -0.15 -8.24
CA VAL A 95 -1.61 -0.53 -7.54
C VAL A 95 -2.81 -0.44 -8.50
N GLU A 96 -2.94 0.63 -9.27
CA GLU A 96 -4.01 0.77 -10.27
C GLU A 96 -3.98 -0.35 -11.32
N ARG A 97 -2.78 -0.74 -11.79
CA ARG A 97 -2.60 -1.84 -12.76
C ARG A 97 -2.99 -3.19 -12.16
N LEU A 98 -2.57 -3.46 -10.93
CA LEU A 98 -2.82 -4.73 -10.23
C LEU A 98 -4.28 -4.88 -9.81
N GLU A 99 -4.92 -3.79 -9.38
CA GLU A 99 -6.33 -3.78 -8.98
C GLU A 99 -7.29 -3.70 -10.17
N GLY A 100 -6.83 -3.21 -11.32
CA GLY A 100 -7.65 -2.97 -12.52
C GLY A 100 -8.59 -4.13 -12.89
N PRO A 101 -8.11 -5.38 -12.99
CA PRO A 101 -8.95 -6.54 -13.31
C PRO A 101 -10.02 -6.87 -12.26
N TRP A 102 -9.85 -6.38 -11.03
CA TRP A 102 -10.66 -6.71 -9.87
C TRP A 102 -11.56 -5.58 -9.41
N ARG A 103 -11.49 -4.40 -10.04
CA ARG A 103 -12.28 -3.24 -9.61
C ARG A 103 -13.78 -3.53 -9.68
N SER A 104 -14.47 -3.26 -8.59
CA SER A 104 -15.92 -3.28 -8.54
C SER A 104 -16.44 -2.11 -9.36
N ILE A 105 -16.93 -2.37 -10.57
CA ILE A 105 -17.62 -1.36 -11.37
C ILE A 105 -18.92 -1.03 -10.61
N PRO A 106 -19.14 0.23 -10.17
CA PRO A 106 -20.43 0.61 -9.63
C PRO A 106 -21.46 0.42 -10.75
N VAL A 107 -22.40 -0.51 -10.56
CA VAL A 107 -23.57 -0.58 -11.42
C VAL A 107 -24.42 0.64 -11.06
N ALA A 108 -24.38 1.65 -11.93
CA ALA A 108 -25.19 2.87 -11.83
C ALA A 108 -26.63 2.62 -12.30
#